data_AF-A0A3B0SL87-F1
#
_entry.id   AF-A0A3B0SL87-F1
#
_cell.length_a   1.000
_cell.length_b   1.000
_cell.length_c   1.000
_cell.angle_alpha   90.00
_cell.angle_beta   90.00
_cell.angle_gamma   90.00
#
_symmetry.space_group_name_H-M   'P 1'
#
loop_
_entity.id
_entity.type
_entity.pdbx_description
1 polymer ?
#
loop_
_entity_poly.entity_id
_entity_poly.type
_entity_poly.pdbx_seq_one_letter_code
_entity_poly.pdbx_strand_id
1 'polypeptide(L)'
;MTYALMLIALILLVAAYVPAGRIAAAVKHPMLAAVKIWAFAHLLVNGEVRSVILFGAFLIFAVIARISAKRRGALTRAAGPWRNDGIAIVIGVAAYVGIVVYLHQYIAGVALL
;
A
#
# COMPACT_ATOMS: atom_id res chain seq x y z
N MET A 1 -14.28 5.97 5.42
CA MET A 1 -13.50 4.82 5.96
C MET A 1 -12.35 4.42 5.04
N THR A 2 -12.61 4.08 3.77
CA THR A 2 -11.58 3.60 2.82
C THR A 2 -10.50 4.62 2.48
N TYR A 3 -10.83 5.93 2.45
CA TYR A 3 -9.87 7.01 2.26
C TYR A 3 -8.68 6.95 3.23
N ALA A 4 -8.92 6.67 4.52
CA ALA A 4 -7.85 6.56 5.51
C ALA A 4 -6.97 5.32 5.28
N LEU A 5 -7.58 4.19 4.89
CA LEU A 5 -6.84 2.97 4.53
C LEU A 5 -5.95 3.21 3.31
N MET A 6 -6.44 3.94 2.32
CA MET A 6 -5.67 4.29 1.13
C MET A 6 -4.49 5.22 1.43
N LEU A 7 -4.66 6.18 2.34
CA LEU A 7 -3.54 7.00 2.81
C LEU A 7 -2.44 6.14 3.45
N ILE A 8 -2.82 5.24 4.35
CA ILE A 8 -1.88 4.30 4.98
C ILE A 8 -1.22 3.41 3.92
N ALA A 9 -1.98 2.89 2.96
CA ALA A 9 -1.47 2.05 1.88
C ALA A 9 -0.40 2.77 1.06
N LEU A 10 -0.62 4.04 0.70
CA LEU A 10 0.34 4.80 -0.11
C LEU A 10 1.59 5.20 0.67
N ILE A 11 1.48 5.55 1.95
CA ILE A 11 2.65 5.77 2.81
C ILE A 11 3.49 4.50 2.91
N LEU A 12 2.86 3.34 3.12
CA LEU A 12 3.56 2.06 3.16
C LEU A 12 4.16 1.68 1.80
N LEU A 13 3.48 2.00 0.70
CA LEU A 13 3.98 1.77 -0.64
C LEU A 13 5.28 2.54 -0.85
N VAL A 14 5.29 3.84 -0.56
CA VAL A 14 6.49 4.68 -0.65
C VAL A 14 7.58 4.18 0.31
N ALA A 15 7.24 3.84 1.55
CA ALA A 15 8.17 3.30 2.54
C ALA A 15 8.89 2.02 2.05
N ALA A 16 8.32 1.29 1.09
CA ALA A 16 8.97 0.14 0.49
C ALA A 16 10.11 0.51 -0.47
N TYR A 17 10.00 1.66 -1.14
CA TYR A 17 10.89 2.07 -2.23
C TYR A 17 11.89 3.16 -1.85
N VAL A 18 11.70 3.85 -0.73
CA VAL A 18 12.71 4.75 -0.17
C VAL A 18 13.71 4.00 0.72
N PRO A 19 14.85 4.60 1.10
CA PRO A 19 15.71 4.06 2.15
C PRO A 19 14.90 3.75 3.42
N ALA A 20 15.18 2.63 4.08
CA ALA A 20 14.36 2.19 5.21
C ALA A 20 14.44 3.20 6.35
N GLY A 21 13.29 3.66 6.82
CA GLY A 21 13.12 4.22 8.16
C GLY A 21 12.64 3.15 9.14
N ARG A 22 12.02 3.57 10.25
CA ARG A 22 11.47 2.67 11.27
C ARG A 22 10.17 2.02 10.83
N ILE A 23 9.36 2.68 9.99
CA ILE A 23 8.12 2.12 9.44
C ILE A 23 8.45 0.86 8.61
N ALA A 24 9.37 1.00 7.65
CA ALA A 24 9.77 -0.12 6.78
C ALA A 24 10.38 -1.28 7.57
N ALA A 25 11.19 -0.98 8.59
CA ALA A 25 11.78 -1.98 9.48
C ALA A 25 10.72 -2.72 10.32
N ALA A 26 9.75 -2.00 10.90
CA ALA A 26 8.69 -2.57 11.72
C ALA A 26 7.73 -3.47 10.92
N VAL A 27 7.33 -3.01 9.72
CA VAL A 27 6.35 -3.73 8.87
C VAL A 27 6.99 -4.94 8.16
N LYS A 28 8.33 -4.95 8.02
CA LYS A 28 9.18 -5.98 7.38
C LYS A 28 8.98 -6.11 5.86
N HIS A 29 7.74 -6.09 5.38
CA HIS A 29 7.38 -6.06 3.96
C HIS A 29 6.34 -4.95 3.69
N PRO A 30 6.76 -3.68 3.73
CA PRO A 30 5.86 -2.54 3.52
C PRO A 30 5.10 -2.60 2.18
N MET A 31 5.73 -3.09 1.10
CA MET A 31 5.06 -3.28 -0.20
C MET A 31 3.86 -4.24 -0.10
N LEU A 32 4.07 -5.44 0.48
CA LEU A 32 2.99 -6.42 0.60
C LEU A 32 1.89 -5.95 1.57
N ALA A 33 2.25 -5.20 2.62
CA ALA A 33 1.27 -4.59 3.51
C ALA A 33 0.43 -3.53 2.78
N ALA A 34 1.07 -2.67 1.98
CA ALA A 34 0.39 -1.68 1.14
C ALA A 34 -0.61 -2.33 0.18
N VAL A 35 -0.19 -3.36 -0.58
CA VAL A 35 -1.07 -4.06 -1.53
C VAL A 35 -2.25 -4.71 -0.83
N LYS A 36 -2.06 -5.33 0.35
CA LYS A 36 -3.17 -5.92 1.12
C LYS A 36 -4.19 -4.87 1.56
N ILE A 37 -3.72 -3.75 2.12
CA ILE A 37 -4.61 -2.68 2.59
C ILE A 37 -5.33 -2.03 1.41
N TRP A 38 -4.61 -1.76 0.31
CA TRP A 38 -5.17 -1.24 -0.94
C TRP A 38 -6.27 -2.14 -1.49
N ALA A 39 -5.98 -3.43 -1.69
CA ALA A 39 -6.94 -4.38 -2.25
C ALA A 39 -8.16 -4.54 -1.34
N PHE A 40 -7.95 -4.64 -0.02
CA PHE A 40 -9.04 -4.72 0.95
C PHE A 40 -9.90 -3.45 0.96
N ALA A 41 -9.30 -2.26 0.93
CA ALA A 41 -10.04 -1.01 0.87
C ALA A 41 -10.92 -0.91 -0.37
N HIS A 42 -10.46 -1.38 -1.53
CA HIS A 42 -11.28 -1.39 -2.75
C HIS A 42 -12.39 -2.43 -2.67
N LEU A 43 -12.14 -3.63 -2.14
CA LEU A 43 -13.18 -4.65 -1.95
C LEU A 43 -14.30 -4.19 -1.00
N LEU A 44 -14.01 -3.30 -0.04
CA LEU A 44 -15.03 -2.77 0.87
C LEU A 44 -16.05 -1.84 0.20
N VAL A 45 -15.73 -1.26 -0.97
CA VAL A 45 -16.58 -0.27 -1.65
C VAL A 45 -16.97 -0.68 -3.07
N ASN A 46 -16.42 -1.77 -3.61
CA ASN A 46 -16.73 -2.30 -4.94
C ASN A 46 -17.33 -3.72 -4.82
N GLY A 47 -18.48 -3.93 -5.47
CA GLY A 47 -19.22 -5.21 -5.43
C GLY A 47 -19.35 -5.91 -6.78
N GLU A 48 -18.90 -5.25 -7.85
CA GLU A 48 -18.96 -5.75 -9.21
C GLU A 48 -17.87 -6.81 -9.48
N VAL A 49 -18.22 -7.79 -10.32
CA VAL A 49 -17.38 -8.97 -10.60
C VAL A 49 -15.97 -8.58 -11.05
N ARG A 50 -15.82 -7.55 -11.90
CA ARG A 50 -14.52 -7.10 -12.40
C ARG A 50 -13.59 -6.65 -11.28
N SER A 51 -14.10 -5.82 -10.37
CA SER A 51 -13.32 -5.32 -9.23
C SER A 51 -13.05 -6.41 -8.20
N VAL A 52 -14.04 -7.25 -7.90
CA VAL A 52 -13.86 -8.38 -6.98
C VAL A 52 -12.75 -9.31 -7.47
N ILE A 53 -12.74 -9.64 -8.77
CA ILE A 53 -11.68 -10.47 -9.37
C ILE A 53 -10.33 -9.76 -9.28
N LEU A 54 -10.24 -8.49 -9.69
CA LEU A 54 -8.98 -7.74 -9.71
C LEU A 54 -8.38 -7.62 -8.31
N PHE A 55 -9.12 -7.01 -7.38
CA PHE A 55 -8.62 -6.75 -6.03
C PHE A 55 -8.49 -8.05 -5.22
N GLY A 56 -9.40 -9.01 -5.42
CA GLY A 56 -9.32 -10.34 -4.80
C GLY A 56 -8.06 -11.08 -5.21
N ALA A 57 -7.70 -11.09 -6.50
CA ALA A 57 -6.48 -11.72 -7.00
C ALA A 57 -5.22 -11.09 -6.37
N PHE A 58 -5.15 -9.76 -6.30
CA PHE A 58 -4.04 -9.07 -5.64
C PHE A 58 -3.96 -9.34 -4.13
N LEU A 59 -5.10 -9.43 -3.46
CA LEU A 59 -5.16 -9.74 -2.03
C LEU A 59 -4.64 -11.16 -1.75
N ILE A 60 -5.12 -12.15 -2.51
CA ILE A 60 -4.66 -13.55 -2.44
C ILE A 60 -3.16 -13.62 -2.72
N PHE A 61 -2.71 -12.99 -3.81
CA PHE A 61 -1.30 -12.92 -4.17
C PHE A 61 -0.45 -12.35 -3.02
N ALA A 62 -0.84 -11.21 -2.46
CA ALA A 62 -0.07 -10.55 -1.41
C ALA A 62 0.01 -11.38 -0.12
N VAL A 63 -1.04 -12.13 0.20
CA VAL A 63 -1.04 -13.09 1.32
C VAL A 63 -0.08 -14.25 1.06
N ILE A 64 -0.16 -14.89 -0.11
CA ILE A 64 0.75 -15.99 -0.49
C ILE A 64 2.20 -15.50 -0.51
N ALA A 65 2.46 -14.35 -1.13
CA ALA A 65 3.78 -13.75 -1.19
C ALA A 65 4.36 -13.45 0.21
N ARG A 66 3.52 -12.97 1.14
CA ARG A 66 3.96 -12.69 2.53
C ARG A 66 4.29 -13.98 3.28
N ILE A 67 3.50 -15.03 3.12
CA ILE A 67 3.78 -16.34 3.72
C ILE A 67 5.07 -16.91 3.15
N SER A 68 5.22 -16.89 1.82
CA SER A 68 6.40 -17.37 1.12
C SER A 68 7.67 -16.62 1.55
N ALA A 69 7.62 -15.29 1.65
CA ALA A 69 8.73 -14.48 2.14
C ALA A 69 9.12 -14.84 3.60
N LYS A 70 8.14 -15.02 4.48
CA LYS A 70 8.40 -15.46 5.88
C LYS A 70 9.10 -16.83 5.91
N ARG A 71 8.65 -17.78 5.08
CA ARG A 71 9.24 -19.14 5.01
C ARG A 71 10.68 -19.15 4.49
N ARG A 72 11.04 -18.25 3.58
CA ARG A 72 12.41 -18.12 3.05
C ARG A 72 13.38 -17.39 3.99
N GLY A 73 12.96 -17.03 5.20
CA GLY A 73 13.80 -16.27 6.13
C GLY A 73 14.02 -14.83 5.68
N ALA A 74 12.93 -14.12 5.37
CA ALA A 74 13.01 -12.72 4.96
C ALA A 74 13.85 -11.86 5.93
N LEU A 75 14.91 -11.26 5.40
CA LEU A 75 15.76 -10.34 6.13
C LEU A 75 14.96 -9.09 6.49
N THR A 76 14.86 -8.82 7.79
CA THR A 76 14.35 -7.54 8.28
C THR A 76 15.36 -6.45 7.96
N ARG A 77 14.93 -5.39 7.27
CA ARG A 77 15.77 -4.20 7.08
C ARG A 77 16.05 -3.59 8.45
N ALA A 78 17.31 -3.26 8.72
CA ALA A 78 17.67 -2.52 9.93
C ALA A 78 16.93 -1.19 9.97
N ALA A 79 16.56 -0.75 11.18
CA ALA A 79 15.89 0.51 11.39
C ALA A 79 16.83 1.66 11.01
N GLY A 80 16.49 2.41 9.96
CA GLY A 80 17.18 3.64 9.60
C GLY A 80 16.66 4.86 10.36
N PRO A 81 17.16 6.06 10.01
CA PRO A 81 16.78 7.30 10.69
C PRO A 81 15.31 7.65 10.45
N TRP A 82 14.69 8.33 11.43
CA TRP A 82 13.32 8.86 11.34
C TRP A 82 13.09 9.77 10.14
N ARG A 83 14.14 10.45 9.66
CA ARG A 83 14.08 11.27 8.44
C ARG A 83 13.54 10.48 7.25
N ASN A 84 13.87 9.19 7.14
CA ASN A 84 13.39 8.34 6.05
C ASN A 84 11.89 8.05 6.16
N ASP A 85 11.36 7.93 7.39
CA ASP A 85 9.91 7.83 7.60
C ASP A 85 9.22 9.14 7.24
N GLY A 86 9.83 10.28 7.58
CA GLY A 86 9.35 11.60 7.15
C GLY A 86 9.24 11.73 5.63
N ILE A 87 10.26 11.26 4.89
CA ILE A 87 10.23 11.20 3.42
C ILE A 87 9.08 10.31 2.93
N ALA A 88 8.92 9.11 3.51
CA ALA A 88 7.86 8.18 3.12
C ALA A 88 6.46 8.78 3.35
N ILE A 89 6.27 9.46 4.48
CA ILE A 89 5.00 10.12 4.83
C ILE A 89 4.72 11.27 3.85
N VAL A 90 5.68 12.17 3.63
CA VAL A 90 5.47 13.35 2.77
C VAL A 90 5.15 12.92 1.34
N ILE A 91 5.94 12.02 0.75
CA ILE A 91 5.71 11.55 -0.62
C ILE A 91 4.42 10.72 -0.69
N GLY A 92 4.14 9.89 0.33
CA GLY A 92 2.91 9.10 0.40
C GLY A 92 1.65 9.96 0.47
N VAL A 93 1.66 11.03 1.27
CA VAL A 93 0.58 12.02 1.35
C VAL A 93 0.43 12.76 0.04
N ALA A 94 1.53 13.22 -0.58
CA ALA A 94 1.47 13.91 -1.86
C ALA A 94 0.88 13.01 -2.97
N ALA A 95 1.31 11.74 -3.04
CA ALA A 95 0.75 10.75 -3.96
C ALA A 95 -0.73 10.49 -3.68
N TYR A 96 -1.12 10.39 -2.40
CA TYR A 96 -2.52 10.21 -2.00
C TYR A 96 -3.40 11.35 -2.48
N VAL A 97 -2.99 12.60 -2.21
CA VAL A 97 -3.73 13.79 -2.65
C VAL A 97 -3.84 13.82 -4.18
N GLY A 98 -2.73 13.61 -4.89
CA GLY A 98 -2.73 13.59 -6.35
C GLY A 98 -3.63 12.50 -6.95
N ILE A 99 -3.66 11.32 -6.33
CA ILE A 99 -4.54 10.23 -6.78
C ILE A 99 -6.00 10.56 -6.52
N VAL A 100 -6.35 10.96 -5.29
CA VAL A 100 -7.74 11.21 -4.91
C VAL A 100 -8.34 12.39 -5.67
N VAL A 101 -7.59 13.47 -5.82
CA VAL A 101 -8.06 14.70 -6.49
C VAL A 101 -8.08 14.57 -8.00
N TYR A 102 -7.10 13.87 -8.59
CA TYR A 102 -6.90 13.90 -10.05
C TYR A 102 -6.79 12.51 -10.68
N LEU A 103 -5.84 11.67 -10.26
CA LEU A 103 -5.49 10.47 -11.04
C LEU A 103 -6.53 9.35 -10.98
N HIS A 104 -7.40 9.30 -9.96
CA HIS A 104 -8.34 8.20 -9.81
C HIS A 104 -9.31 8.07 -10.99
N GLN A 105 -9.73 9.20 -11.58
CA GLN A 105 -10.60 9.18 -12.77
C GLN A 105 -9.92 8.54 -13.98
N TYR A 106 -8.60 8.70 -14.12
CA TYR A 106 -7.85 8.16 -15.26
C TYR A 106 -7.45 6.70 -15.05
N ILE A 107 -7.18 6.30 -13.81
CA ILE A 107 -6.73 4.95 -13.48
C ILE A 107 -7.91 3.99 -13.29
N ALA A 108 -8.99 4.47 -12.66
CA ALA A 108 -10.14 3.67 -12.26
C ALA A 108 -11.45 4.09 -12.96
N GLY A 109 -11.44 5.14 -13.78
CA GLY A 109 -12.61 5.58 -14.54
C GLY A 109 -13.64 6.37 -13.72
N VAL A 110 -13.36 6.68 -12.45
CA VAL A 110 -14.28 7.40 -11.55
C VAL A 110 -13.58 8.50 -10.78
N ALA A 111 -14.18 9.68 -10.68
CA ALA A 111 -13.70 10.76 -9.81
C ALA A 111 -14.12 10.49 -8.36
N LEU A 112 -13.24 10.82 -7.41
CA LEU A 112 -13.52 10.70 -5.97
C LEU A 112 -13.90 12.03 -5.32
N LEU A 113 -13.53 13.13 -5.96
CA LEU A 113 -13.83 14.52 -5.59
C LEU A 113 -14.33 15.27 -6.82
#